data_AF-A0A2Z4UF50-F1
#
_entry.id   AF-A0A2Z4UF50-F1
#
_cell.length_a   1.000
_cell.length_b   1.000
_cell.length_c   1.000
_cell.angle_alpha   90.00
_cell.angle_beta   90.00
_cell.angle_gamma   90.00
#
_symmetry.space_group_name_H-M   'P 1'
#
loop_
_entity.id
_entity.type
_entity.pdbx_description
1 polymer ?
#
loop_
_entity_poly.entity_id
_entity_poly.type
_entity_poly.pdbx_seq_one_letter_code
_entity_poly.pdbx_strand_id
1 'polypeptide(L)'
;MGNPRRRFRIETVNIHTRDRVESGEPVALATEMHVPDSVASERHQEIMDAIGKLGHSVDTSAVADLALPDAAPDALLDKYKEEIKEAAKLKSELDLMQAAIQRTKSEIVALRYDGASSERIRSVTDELDEVVAGTEAATEGILGAVELIDSNASALGTTLTGVEASQALEIQEQVVAIFEACNFQDITGQRITKVVNALRYIEERIESMQVIWGESGFDGVEAADDGAAGADVPEGRALASGPSMPEADDRASQADIDALFD
;
A
#
# COMPACT_ATOMS: atom_id res chain seq x y z
N MET A 1 -53.83 -10.51 10.19
CA MET A 1 -53.52 -10.54 11.63
C MET A 1 -52.09 -10.06 11.81
N GLY A 2 -51.91 -8.77 12.04
CA GLY A 2 -50.60 -8.16 12.30
C GLY A 2 -50.37 -7.99 13.79
N ASN A 3 -49.13 -8.15 14.23
CA ASN A 3 -48.65 -7.60 15.51
C ASN A 3 -47.12 -7.41 15.43
N PRO A 4 -46.55 -6.43 16.16
CA PRO A 4 -45.78 -5.37 15.52
C PRO A 4 -44.34 -5.29 16.05
N ARG A 5 -43.49 -4.67 15.23
CA ARG A 5 -42.11 -4.30 15.58
C ARG A 5 -42.10 -3.30 16.75
N ARG A 6 -41.46 -3.65 17.87
CA ARG A 6 -41.27 -2.75 19.01
C ARG A 6 -40.10 -1.81 18.73
N ARG A 7 -40.39 -0.50 18.70
CA ARG A 7 -39.40 0.60 18.68
C ARG A 7 -38.75 0.72 20.06
N PHE A 8 -37.42 0.75 20.11
CA PHE A 8 -36.66 1.16 21.29
C PHE A 8 -36.57 2.69 21.33
N ARG A 9 -36.97 3.28 22.46
CA ARG A 9 -36.80 4.70 22.78
C ARG A 9 -35.90 4.80 24.02
N ILE A 10 -34.86 5.60 23.90
CA ILE A 10 -33.84 5.87 24.92
C ILE A 10 -34.38 6.90 25.92
N GLU A 11 -33.81 6.88 27.13
CA GLU A 11 -33.84 7.88 28.22
C GLU A 11 -34.72 7.58 29.43
N THR A 12 -34.06 7.20 30.54
CA THR A 12 -34.53 7.52 31.90
C THR A 12 -33.32 7.93 32.75
N VAL A 13 -33.18 9.24 32.96
CA VAL A 13 -32.35 9.86 34.00
C VAL A 13 -33.18 9.86 35.29
N ASN A 14 -32.56 9.37 36.37
CA ASN A 14 -33.18 9.15 37.67
C ASN A 14 -33.36 10.49 38.42
N ILE A 15 -34.61 10.85 38.67
CA ILE A 15 -35.05 12.01 39.45
C ILE A 15 -35.23 11.56 40.90
N HIS A 16 -34.56 12.20 41.85
CA HIS A 16 -34.89 12.08 43.28
C HIS A 16 -35.52 13.37 43.81
N THR A 17 -36.84 13.26 44.03
CA THR A 17 -37.63 13.77 45.16
C THR A 17 -37.40 15.21 45.63
N ARG A 18 -38.29 16.11 45.17
CA ARG A 18 -38.64 17.38 45.83
C ARG A 18 -39.66 17.10 46.94
N ASP A 19 -39.32 17.44 48.17
CA ASP A 19 -40.28 17.54 49.27
C ASP A 19 -40.64 19.01 49.54
N ARG A 20 -41.83 19.19 50.11
CA ARG A 20 -42.71 20.36 50.22
C ARG A 20 -42.08 21.68 50.68
N VAL A 21 -42.61 22.79 50.17
CA VAL A 21 -42.43 24.15 50.71
C VAL A 21 -43.75 24.63 51.33
N GLU A 22 -43.74 24.83 52.65
CA GLU A 22 -44.75 25.59 53.38
C GLU A 22 -44.35 27.08 53.45
N SER A 23 -45.35 27.96 53.39
CA SER A 23 -45.25 29.41 53.43
C SER A 23 -44.83 29.93 54.81
N GLY A 24 -43.73 30.67 54.88
CA GLY A 24 -43.26 31.42 56.05
C GLY A 24 -42.61 32.75 55.64
N GLU A 25 -42.75 33.76 56.49
CA GLU A 25 -42.52 35.20 56.29
C GLU A 25 -41.12 35.62 55.77
N PRO A 26 -40.98 36.82 55.13
CA PRO A 26 -39.71 37.27 54.58
C PRO A 26 -38.72 37.69 55.68
N VAL A 27 -37.62 36.95 55.81
CA VAL A 27 -36.48 37.32 56.67
C VAL A 27 -35.65 38.38 55.96
N ALA A 28 -35.49 39.52 56.64
CA ALA A 28 -34.74 40.69 56.19
C ALA A 28 -33.24 40.39 55.98
N LEU A 29 -32.68 40.97 54.93
CA LEU A 29 -31.26 40.96 54.59
C LEU A 29 -30.46 41.74 55.65
N ALA A 30 -29.77 41.04 56.55
CA ALA A 30 -28.80 41.64 57.46
C ALA A 30 -27.43 41.75 56.76
N THR A 31 -27.14 42.95 56.28
CA THR A 31 -25.79 43.40 55.92
C THR A 31 -24.94 43.55 57.19
N GLU A 32 -23.64 43.25 57.05
CA GLU A 32 -22.51 43.44 58.00
C GLU A 32 -22.17 42.28 58.97
N MET A 33 -21.35 41.34 58.49
CA MET A 33 -20.32 40.70 59.31
C MET A 33 -18.98 41.37 59.01
N HIS A 34 -18.76 42.55 59.59
CA HIS A 34 -17.43 43.12 59.71
C HIS A 34 -16.64 42.27 60.72
N VAL A 35 -15.73 41.43 60.24
CA VAL A 35 -14.74 40.78 61.12
C VAL A 35 -13.82 41.90 61.63
N PRO A 36 -13.73 42.13 62.95
CA PRO A 36 -12.85 43.16 63.49
C PRO A 36 -11.41 42.92 63.03
N ASP A 37 -10.72 43.95 62.55
CA ASP A 37 -9.32 43.88 62.10
C ASP A 37 -8.38 43.27 63.16
N SER A 38 -8.73 43.38 64.44
CA SER A 38 -7.97 42.75 65.53
C SER A 38 -7.97 41.22 65.45
N VAL A 39 -9.09 40.60 65.06
CA VAL A 39 -9.21 39.14 64.93
C VAL A 39 -8.52 38.65 63.66
N ALA A 40 -8.51 39.47 62.61
CA ALA A 40 -7.73 39.20 61.40
C ALA A 40 -6.22 39.30 61.67
N SER A 41 -5.80 40.29 62.46
CA SER A 41 -4.41 40.48 62.87
C SER A 41 -3.93 39.38 63.80
N GLU A 42 -4.75 38.91 64.74
CA GLU A 42 -4.43 37.78 65.61
C GLU A 42 -4.25 36.49 64.82
N ARG A 43 -5.16 36.22 63.86
CA ARG A 43 -5.03 35.08 62.95
C ARG A 43 -3.79 35.18 62.06
N HIS A 44 -3.44 36.38 61.60
CA HIS A 44 -2.22 36.61 60.83
C HIS A 44 -0.97 36.34 61.67
N GLN A 45 -0.96 36.81 62.92
CA GLN A 45 0.13 36.58 63.86
C GLN A 45 0.28 35.09 64.17
N GLU A 46 -0.82 34.37 64.36
CA GLU A 46 -0.83 32.93 64.63
C GLU A 46 -0.31 32.13 63.42
N ILE A 47 -0.68 32.53 62.20
CA ILE A 47 -0.15 31.94 60.95
C ILE A 47 1.35 32.22 60.80
N MET A 48 1.81 33.44 61.09
CA MET A 48 3.23 33.79 61.00
C MET A 48 4.07 33.06 62.06
N ASP A 49 3.55 32.90 63.28
CA ASP A 49 4.19 32.10 64.33
C ASP A 49 4.23 30.61 63.96
N ALA A 50 3.17 30.08 63.32
CA ALA A 50 3.16 28.72 62.81
C ALA A 50 4.17 28.50 61.67
N ILE A 51 4.29 29.47 60.75
CA ILE A 51 5.31 29.45 59.69
C ILE A 51 6.72 29.57 60.30
N GLY A 52 6.90 30.42 61.32
CA GLY A 52 8.16 30.54 62.04
C GLY A 52 8.57 29.23 62.73
N LYS A 53 7.62 28.55 63.39
CA LYS A 53 7.84 27.22 64.00
C LYS A 53 8.14 26.15 62.95
N LEU A 54 7.46 26.18 61.81
CA LEU A 54 7.79 25.32 60.65
C LEU A 54 9.21 25.60 60.15
N GLY A 55 9.59 26.87 60.02
CA GLY A 55 10.95 27.28 59.62
C GLY A 55 12.05 26.85 60.58
N HIS A 56 11.76 26.68 61.87
CA HIS A 56 12.71 26.14 62.87
C HIS A 56 12.68 24.60 62.96
N SER A 57 11.60 23.95 62.49
CA SER A 57 11.54 22.48 62.34
C SER A 57 12.15 21.98 61.02
N VAL A 58 12.33 22.88 60.05
CA VAL A 58 13.17 22.64 58.88
C VAL A 58 14.61 22.85 59.31
N ASP A 59 15.22 21.78 59.83
CA ASP A 59 16.66 21.70 60.05
C ASP A 59 17.38 21.90 58.70
N THR A 60 17.76 23.14 58.40
CA THR A 60 18.61 23.43 57.24
C THR A 60 20.02 22.86 57.40
N SER A 61 20.37 22.34 58.59
CA SER A 61 21.60 21.57 58.81
C SER A 61 21.55 20.16 58.20
N ALA A 62 20.37 19.60 57.90
CA ALA A 62 20.24 18.33 57.17
C ALA A 62 20.40 18.49 55.65
N VAL A 63 20.44 19.73 55.15
CA VAL A 63 20.67 20.03 53.72
C VAL A 63 22.15 20.24 53.42
N ALA A 64 23.01 20.29 54.44
CA ALA A 64 24.46 20.40 54.27
C ALA A 64 25.14 19.06 53.92
N ASP A 65 24.46 17.93 54.11
CA ASP A 65 25.02 16.58 53.93
C ASP A 65 24.31 15.75 52.83
N LEU A 66 23.34 16.36 52.13
CA LEU A 66 22.96 15.89 50.81
C LEU A 66 23.92 16.52 49.80
N ALA A 67 25.13 15.95 49.74
CA ALA A 67 25.92 16.02 48.52
C ALA A 67 25.04 15.46 47.39
N LEU A 68 24.34 16.36 46.70
CA LEU A 68 23.92 16.13 45.33
C LEU A 68 25.18 15.58 44.64
N PRO A 69 25.15 14.35 44.08
CA PRO A 69 26.28 13.92 43.28
C PRO A 69 26.49 15.00 42.22
N ASP A 70 27.70 15.57 42.20
CA ASP A 70 28.16 16.62 41.28
C ASP A 70 28.29 16.10 39.83
N ALA A 71 27.46 15.13 39.47
CA ALA A 71 27.17 14.77 38.10
C ALA A 71 26.21 15.85 37.57
N ALA A 72 26.83 16.87 36.98
CA ALA A 72 26.20 18.09 36.49
C ALA A 72 24.79 17.86 35.93
N PRO A 73 23.76 18.61 36.37
CA PRO A 73 22.44 18.61 35.73
C PRO A 73 22.55 18.84 34.21
N ASP A 74 23.60 19.53 33.76
CA ASP A 74 23.94 19.71 32.34
C ASP A 74 24.20 18.39 31.59
N ALA A 75 24.88 17.41 32.19
CA ALA A 75 25.15 16.13 31.53
C ALA A 75 23.89 15.26 31.37
N LEU A 76 22.95 15.36 32.31
CA LEU A 76 21.64 14.72 32.21
C LEU A 76 20.76 15.45 31.18
N LEU A 77 20.77 16.79 31.19
CA LEU A 77 20.07 17.61 30.21
C LEU A 77 20.60 17.38 28.79
N ASP A 78 21.91 17.17 28.62
CA ASP A 78 22.52 16.90 27.33
C ASP A 78 22.12 15.51 26.79
N LYS A 79 22.03 14.48 27.66
CA LYS A 79 21.45 13.18 27.28
C LYS A 79 19.99 13.31 26.85
N TYR A 80 19.16 14.03 27.61
CA TYR A 80 17.77 14.26 27.22
C TYR A 80 17.65 15.06 25.91
N LYS A 81 18.55 16.02 25.65
CA LYS A 81 18.59 16.73 24.36
C LYS A 81 18.96 15.80 23.21
N GLU A 82 19.90 14.88 23.41
CA GLU A 82 20.27 13.86 22.42
C GLU A 82 19.09 12.92 22.13
N GLU A 83 18.42 12.39 23.16
CA GLU A 83 17.23 11.54 23.00
C GLU A 83 16.08 12.27 22.29
N ILE A 84 15.83 13.55 22.62
CA ILE A 84 14.81 14.37 21.93
C ILE A 84 15.19 14.59 20.46
N LYS A 85 16.47 14.77 20.16
CA LYS A 85 16.96 14.93 18.78
C LYS A 85 16.80 13.64 17.98
N GLU A 86 17.08 12.49 18.57
CA GLU A 86 16.84 11.18 17.95
C GLU A 86 15.35 10.91 17.73
N ALA A 87 14.52 11.19 18.74
CA ALA A 87 13.07 11.08 18.62
C ALA A 87 12.50 12.01 17.55
N ALA A 88 13.02 13.24 17.43
CA ALA A 88 12.63 14.18 16.38
C ALA A 88 13.03 13.68 14.98
N LYS A 89 14.20 13.05 14.85
CA LYS A 89 14.64 12.42 13.59
C LYS A 89 13.72 11.25 13.21
N LEU A 90 13.45 10.34 14.14
CA LEU A 90 12.53 9.22 13.93
C LEU A 90 11.11 9.70 13.55
N LYS A 91 10.62 10.75 14.21
CA LYS A 91 9.35 11.37 13.84
C LYS A 91 9.37 11.90 12.41
N SER A 92 10.45 12.59 12.01
CA SER A 92 10.55 13.09 10.63
C SER A 92 10.58 11.97 9.59
N GLU A 93 11.24 10.85 9.89
CA GLU A 93 11.24 9.66 9.04
C GLU A 93 9.85 9.01 8.97
N LEU A 94 9.13 8.95 10.09
CA LEU A 94 7.74 8.48 10.15
C LEU A 94 6.80 9.37 9.32
N ASP A 95 6.93 10.68 9.42
CA ASP A 95 6.13 11.65 8.67
C ASP A 95 6.37 11.50 7.16
N LEU A 96 7.62 11.25 6.74
CA LEU A 96 7.96 10.95 5.35
C LEU A 96 7.35 9.62 4.87
N MET A 97 7.42 8.57 5.69
CA MET A 97 6.78 7.29 5.37
C MET A 97 5.26 7.42 5.26
N GLN A 98 4.64 8.18 6.18
CA GLN A 98 3.20 8.45 6.14
C GLN A 98 2.80 9.20 4.87
N ALA A 99 3.57 10.21 4.46
CA ALA A 99 3.33 10.94 3.21
C ALA A 99 3.45 10.03 1.98
N ALA A 100 4.47 9.15 1.96
CA ALA A 100 4.63 8.16 0.89
C ALA A 100 3.44 7.19 0.83
N ILE A 101 2.98 6.67 1.97
CA ILE A 101 1.81 5.78 2.04
C ILE A 101 0.55 6.48 1.52
N GLN A 102 0.33 7.75 1.88
CA GLN A 102 -0.84 8.49 1.38
C GLN A 102 -0.80 8.71 -0.13
N ARG A 103 0.40 8.98 -0.69
CA ARG A 103 0.60 9.06 -2.13
C ARG A 103 0.28 7.73 -2.81
N THR A 104 0.86 6.62 -2.32
CA THR A 104 0.59 5.28 -2.85
C THR A 104 -0.89 4.93 -2.77
N LYS A 105 -1.58 5.30 -1.68
CA LYS A 105 -3.04 5.14 -1.59
C LYS A 105 -3.78 5.92 -2.68
N SER A 106 -3.41 7.18 -2.93
CA SER A 106 -4.03 7.97 -4.01
C SER A 106 -3.78 7.41 -5.41
N GLU A 107 -2.59 6.85 -5.66
CA GLU A 107 -2.24 6.18 -6.92
C GLU A 107 -3.03 4.87 -7.10
N ILE A 108 -3.18 4.08 -6.03
CA ILE A 108 -4.03 2.88 -6.03
C ILE A 108 -5.50 3.24 -6.25
N VAL A 109 -5.98 4.34 -5.64
CA VAL A 109 -7.34 4.84 -5.88
C VAL A 109 -7.48 5.30 -7.33
N ALA A 110 -6.52 6.01 -7.91
CA ALA A 110 -6.54 6.41 -9.32
C ALA A 110 -6.61 5.20 -10.26
N LEU A 111 -5.78 4.17 -10.01
CA LEU A 111 -5.85 2.90 -10.73
C LEU A 111 -7.23 2.23 -10.64
N ARG A 112 -8.02 2.48 -9.58
CA ARG A 112 -9.34 1.86 -9.34
C ARG A 112 -10.54 2.76 -9.65
N TYR A 113 -10.41 4.09 -9.65
CA TYR A 113 -11.52 5.05 -9.71
C TYR A 113 -12.29 5.01 -11.04
N ASP A 114 -11.77 4.35 -12.07
CA ASP A 114 -12.57 3.98 -13.26
C ASP A 114 -13.68 2.94 -12.96
N GLY A 115 -13.83 2.45 -11.72
CA GLY A 115 -14.92 1.57 -11.26
C GLY A 115 -14.96 0.18 -11.90
N ALA A 116 -14.24 0.01 -13.01
CA ALA A 116 -14.15 -1.16 -13.87
C ALA A 116 -12.75 -1.78 -13.86
N SER A 117 -11.77 -1.22 -13.15
CA SER A 117 -10.34 -1.53 -13.38
C SER A 117 -9.89 -2.95 -13.02
N SER A 118 -10.27 -3.52 -11.86
CA SER A 118 -9.90 -4.91 -11.53
C SER A 118 -10.62 -5.92 -12.43
N GLU A 119 -11.93 -5.74 -12.65
CA GLU A 119 -12.68 -6.58 -13.59
C GLU A 119 -12.16 -6.45 -15.03
N ARG A 120 -11.77 -5.24 -15.44
CA ARG A 120 -11.18 -4.97 -16.76
C ARG A 120 -9.78 -5.56 -16.88
N ILE A 121 -8.94 -5.47 -15.85
CA ILE A 121 -7.61 -6.11 -15.86
C ILE A 121 -7.76 -7.62 -15.97
N ARG A 122 -8.66 -8.23 -15.19
CA ARG A 122 -8.99 -9.67 -15.30
C ARG A 122 -9.51 -10.04 -16.68
N SER A 123 -10.51 -9.31 -17.18
CA SER A 123 -11.06 -9.49 -18.53
C SER A 123 -9.96 -9.40 -19.59
N VAL A 124 -9.08 -8.41 -19.51
CA VAL A 124 -7.96 -8.23 -20.45
C VAL A 124 -6.96 -9.37 -20.33
N THR A 125 -6.62 -9.84 -19.11
CA THR A 125 -5.72 -10.99 -18.95
C THR A 125 -6.34 -12.27 -19.50
N ASP A 126 -7.64 -12.47 -19.34
CA ASP A 126 -8.34 -13.65 -19.82
C ASP A 126 -8.52 -13.62 -21.35
N GLU A 127 -8.81 -12.46 -21.92
CA GLU A 127 -8.79 -12.24 -23.38
C GLU A 127 -7.40 -12.48 -23.97
N LEU A 128 -6.34 -12.05 -23.29
CA LEU A 128 -4.96 -12.30 -23.73
C LEU A 128 -4.61 -13.79 -23.66
N ASP A 129 -5.06 -14.52 -22.63
CA ASP A 129 -4.89 -15.97 -22.55
C ASP A 129 -5.64 -16.69 -23.69
N GLU A 130 -6.86 -16.25 -24.03
CA GLU A 130 -7.62 -16.79 -25.16
C GLU A 130 -6.91 -16.52 -26.49
N VAL A 131 -6.32 -15.34 -26.66
CA VAL A 131 -5.51 -15.03 -27.85
C VAL A 131 -4.30 -15.95 -27.94
N VAL A 132 -3.56 -16.18 -26.85
CA VAL A 132 -2.43 -17.11 -26.85
C VAL A 132 -2.90 -18.52 -27.23
N ALA A 133 -3.91 -19.04 -26.54
CA ALA A 133 -4.45 -20.37 -26.81
C ALA A 133 -4.96 -20.53 -28.25
N GLY A 134 -5.67 -19.51 -28.77
CA GLY A 134 -6.15 -19.48 -30.14
C GLY A 134 -5.02 -19.47 -31.16
N THR A 135 -3.94 -18.73 -30.89
CA THR A 135 -2.76 -18.70 -31.77
C THR A 135 -1.96 -20.00 -31.71
N GLU A 136 -1.84 -20.65 -30.55
CA GLU A 136 -1.22 -21.97 -30.41
C GLU A 136 -2.01 -23.03 -31.20
N ALA A 137 -3.33 -23.07 -31.04
CA ALA A 137 -4.18 -24.01 -31.76
C ALA A 137 -4.14 -23.78 -33.29
N ALA A 138 -4.11 -22.51 -33.72
CA ALA A 138 -3.96 -22.17 -35.13
C ALA A 138 -2.60 -22.63 -35.68
N THR A 139 -1.51 -22.41 -34.93
CA THR A 139 -0.18 -22.86 -35.33
C THR A 139 -0.08 -24.38 -35.37
N GLU A 140 -0.64 -25.09 -34.40
CA GLU A 140 -0.71 -26.56 -34.41
C GLU A 140 -1.43 -27.07 -35.66
N GLY A 141 -2.55 -26.43 -36.03
CA GLY A 141 -3.27 -26.73 -37.27
C GLY A 141 -2.45 -26.46 -38.54
N ILE A 142 -1.68 -25.37 -38.57
CA ILE A 142 -0.76 -25.03 -39.68
C ILE A 142 0.34 -26.09 -39.78
N LEU A 143 0.99 -26.44 -38.67
CA LEU A 143 2.06 -27.43 -38.63
C LEU A 143 1.55 -28.80 -39.08
N GLY A 144 0.37 -29.22 -38.63
CA GLY A 144 -0.24 -30.46 -39.11
C GLY A 144 -0.55 -30.46 -40.62
N ALA A 145 -0.98 -29.33 -41.18
CA ALA A 145 -1.15 -29.20 -42.63
C ALA A 145 0.18 -29.26 -43.38
N VAL A 146 1.24 -28.66 -42.82
CA VAL A 146 2.60 -28.66 -43.38
C VAL A 146 3.22 -30.06 -43.36
N GLU A 147 3.01 -30.85 -42.29
CA GLU A 147 3.41 -32.26 -42.22
C GLU A 147 2.76 -33.10 -43.32
N LEU A 148 1.47 -32.88 -43.60
CA LEU A 148 0.78 -33.54 -44.72
C LEU A 148 1.36 -33.12 -46.07
N ILE A 149 1.71 -31.84 -46.24
CA ILE A 149 2.37 -31.34 -47.46
C ILE A 149 3.73 -32.03 -47.64
N ASP A 150 4.54 -32.14 -46.59
CA ASP A 150 5.84 -32.81 -46.64
C ASP A 150 5.72 -34.29 -47.01
N SER A 151 4.80 -35.00 -46.35
CA SER A 151 4.55 -36.42 -46.63
C SER A 151 4.15 -36.65 -48.09
N ASN A 152 3.28 -35.81 -48.63
CA ASN A 152 2.85 -35.88 -50.02
C ASN A 152 3.99 -35.52 -50.99
N ALA A 153 4.77 -34.47 -50.71
CA ALA A 153 5.91 -34.06 -51.53
C ALA A 153 6.99 -35.14 -51.56
N SER A 154 7.28 -35.75 -50.40
CA SER A 154 8.20 -36.88 -50.28
C SER A 154 7.73 -38.07 -51.11
N ALA A 155 6.45 -38.46 -51.01
CA ALA A 155 5.88 -39.55 -51.79
C ALA A 155 5.95 -39.27 -53.31
N LEU A 156 5.63 -38.05 -53.73
CA LEU A 156 5.75 -37.62 -55.12
C LEU A 156 7.21 -37.66 -55.61
N GLY A 157 8.16 -37.24 -54.77
CA GLY A 157 9.60 -37.29 -55.07
C GLY A 157 10.11 -38.70 -55.37
N THR A 158 9.49 -39.75 -54.82
CA THR A 158 9.87 -41.15 -55.11
C THR A 158 9.38 -41.66 -56.47
N THR A 159 8.37 -41.01 -57.06
CA THR A 159 7.70 -41.48 -58.29
C THR A 159 7.93 -40.58 -59.50
N LEU A 160 8.14 -39.29 -59.27
CA LEU A 160 8.39 -38.30 -60.32
C LEU A 160 9.85 -38.31 -60.80
N THR A 161 10.11 -37.76 -61.98
CA THR A 161 11.47 -37.63 -62.54
C THR A 161 11.66 -36.28 -63.24
N GLY A 162 12.91 -35.87 -63.45
CA GLY A 162 13.21 -34.62 -64.14
C GLY A 162 12.73 -33.39 -63.36
N VAL A 163 12.08 -32.46 -64.05
CA VAL A 163 11.64 -31.16 -63.49
C VAL A 163 10.59 -31.32 -62.39
N GLU A 164 9.71 -32.32 -62.50
CA GLU A 164 8.65 -32.54 -61.52
C GLU A 164 9.21 -33.05 -60.18
N ALA A 165 10.30 -33.83 -60.23
CA ALA A 165 11.02 -34.27 -59.03
C ALA A 165 11.75 -33.11 -58.34
N SER A 166 12.33 -32.16 -59.09
CA SER A 166 12.95 -30.98 -58.49
C SER A 166 11.91 -30.08 -57.81
N GLN A 167 10.72 -29.94 -58.39
CA GLN A 167 9.62 -29.20 -57.74
C GLN A 167 9.16 -29.84 -56.43
N ALA A 168 9.13 -31.18 -56.36
CA ALA A 168 8.82 -31.88 -55.11
C ALA A 168 9.86 -31.59 -54.01
N LEU A 169 11.15 -31.53 -54.36
CA LEU A 169 12.23 -31.14 -53.43
C LEU A 169 12.12 -29.67 -53.00
N GLU A 170 11.80 -28.76 -53.91
CA GLU A 170 11.58 -27.34 -53.58
C GLU A 170 10.41 -27.19 -52.59
N ILE A 171 9.33 -27.97 -52.73
CA ILE A 171 8.22 -27.97 -51.76
C ILE A 171 8.72 -28.40 -50.37
N GLN A 172 9.56 -29.43 -50.28
CA GLN A 172 10.12 -29.87 -49.00
C GLN A 172 11.02 -28.81 -48.37
N GLU A 173 11.77 -28.05 -49.18
CA GLU A 173 12.58 -26.93 -48.67
C GLU A 173 11.69 -25.81 -48.11
N GLN A 174 10.55 -25.51 -48.76
CA GLN A 174 9.58 -24.54 -48.24
C GLN A 174 8.91 -25.02 -46.94
N VAL A 175 8.64 -26.31 -46.81
CA VAL A 175 8.14 -26.92 -45.57
C VAL A 175 9.11 -26.65 -44.41
N VAL A 176 10.41 -26.87 -44.61
CA VAL A 176 11.44 -26.60 -43.59
C VAL A 176 11.44 -25.13 -43.18
N ALA A 177 11.37 -24.22 -44.15
CA ALA A 177 11.30 -22.78 -43.87
C ALA A 177 10.06 -22.39 -43.04
N ILE A 178 8.92 -23.07 -43.25
CA ILE A 178 7.71 -22.84 -42.44
C ILE A 178 7.90 -23.34 -41.00
N PHE A 179 8.49 -24.53 -40.80
CA PHE A 179 8.81 -25.02 -39.45
C PHE A 179 9.72 -24.05 -38.68
N GLU A 180 10.74 -23.51 -39.33
CA GLU A 180 11.63 -22.51 -38.72
C GLU A 180 10.90 -21.21 -38.38
N ALA A 181 10.01 -20.74 -39.26
CA ALA A 181 9.24 -19.53 -39.02
C ALA A 181 8.24 -19.68 -37.85
N CYS A 182 7.60 -20.85 -37.73
CA CYS A 182 6.66 -21.16 -36.64
C CYS A 182 7.35 -21.24 -35.27
N ASN A 183 8.65 -21.55 -35.21
CA ASN A 183 9.41 -21.59 -33.94
C ASN A 183 9.41 -20.22 -33.21
N PHE A 184 9.31 -19.11 -33.94
CA PHE A 184 9.22 -17.78 -33.33
C PHE A 184 7.89 -17.52 -32.59
N GLN A 185 6.83 -18.27 -32.92
CA GLN A 185 5.53 -18.15 -32.26
C GLN A 185 5.59 -18.69 -30.82
N ASP A 186 6.35 -19.76 -30.57
CA ASP A 186 6.51 -20.33 -29.21
C ASP A 186 7.13 -19.30 -28.24
N ILE A 187 8.17 -18.58 -28.67
CA ILE A 187 8.79 -17.50 -27.87
C ILE A 187 7.79 -16.36 -27.61
N THR A 188 6.93 -16.06 -28.57
CA THR A 188 5.93 -14.99 -28.44
C THR A 188 4.82 -15.40 -27.47
N GLY A 189 4.31 -16.63 -27.55
CA GLY A 189 3.34 -17.18 -26.60
C GLY A 189 3.87 -17.16 -25.17
N GLN A 190 5.09 -17.67 -24.96
CA GLN A 190 5.74 -17.65 -23.64
C GLN A 190 5.91 -16.24 -23.07
N ARG A 191 6.23 -15.25 -23.91
CA ARG A 191 6.37 -13.85 -23.47
C ARG A 191 5.04 -13.24 -23.07
N ILE A 192 3.98 -13.48 -23.84
CA ILE A 192 2.65 -12.99 -23.49
C ILE A 192 2.20 -13.61 -22.16
N THR A 193 2.37 -14.92 -21.99
CA THR A 193 2.07 -15.62 -20.73
C THR A 193 2.83 -15.04 -19.54
N LYS A 194 4.11 -14.68 -19.70
CA LYS A 194 4.89 -14.00 -18.66
C LYS A 194 4.31 -12.63 -18.29
N VAL A 195 3.93 -11.83 -19.28
CA VAL A 195 3.31 -10.51 -19.05
C VAL A 195 1.97 -10.66 -18.34
N VAL A 196 1.12 -11.58 -18.78
CA VAL A 196 -0.17 -11.87 -18.14
C VAL A 196 0.02 -12.27 -16.68
N ASN A 197 0.97 -13.16 -16.38
CA ASN A 197 1.28 -13.57 -15.01
C ASN A 197 1.80 -12.40 -14.14
N ALA A 198 2.59 -11.49 -14.72
CA ALA A 198 3.05 -10.30 -14.01
C ALA A 198 1.88 -9.35 -13.67
N LEU A 199 0.94 -9.17 -14.59
CA LEU A 199 -0.27 -8.37 -14.34
C LEU A 199 -1.14 -8.98 -13.24
N ARG A 200 -1.34 -10.31 -13.25
CA ARG A 200 -2.04 -11.03 -12.18
C ARG A 200 -1.34 -10.87 -10.83
N TYR A 201 -0.03 -10.97 -10.79
CA TYR A 201 0.75 -10.75 -9.56
C TYR A 201 0.57 -9.32 -9.00
N ILE A 202 0.57 -8.30 -9.86
CA ILE A 202 0.33 -6.92 -9.46
C ILE A 202 -1.08 -6.77 -8.88
N GLU A 203 -2.10 -7.37 -9.52
CA GLU A 203 -3.47 -7.36 -9.02
C GLU A 203 -3.58 -7.99 -7.62
N GLU A 204 -3.05 -9.19 -7.42
CA GLU A 204 -3.07 -9.87 -6.11
C GLU A 204 -2.42 -9.04 -4.99
N ARG A 205 -1.35 -8.30 -5.32
CA ARG A 205 -0.69 -7.41 -4.36
C ARG A 205 -1.53 -6.19 -4.03
N ILE A 206 -2.21 -5.60 -5.00
CA ILE A 206 -3.15 -4.49 -4.77
C ILE A 206 -4.30 -4.96 -3.86
N GLU A 207 -4.86 -6.15 -4.12
CA GLU A 207 -5.89 -6.74 -3.25
C GLU A 207 -5.37 -7.00 -1.83
N SER A 208 -4.16 -7.52 -1.70
CA SER A 208 -3.52 -7.73 -0.40
C SER A 208 -3.34 -6.42 0.38
N MET A 209 -2.90 -5.35 -0.29
CA MET A 209 -2.78 -4.02 0.32
C MET A 209 -4.14 -3.48 0.79
N GLN A 210 -5.21 -3.75 0.03
CA GLN A 210 -6.56 -3.39 0.44
C GLN A 210 -6.99 -4.11 1.72
N VAL A 211 -6.75 -5.41 1.82
CA VAL A 211 -7.05 -6.19 3.03
C VAL A 211 -6.30 -5.65 4.24
N ILE A 212 -5.02 -5.29 4.07
CA ILE A 212 -4.18 -4.74 5.15
C ILE A 212 -4.73 -3.39 5.66
N TRP A 213 -5.18 -2.51 4.76
CA TRP A 213 -5.68 -1.19 5.15
C TRP A 213 -7.15 -1.15 5.58
N GLY A 214 -7.94 -2.17 5.22
CA GLY A 214 -9.36 -2.27 5.57
C GLY A 214 -10.28 -1.32 4.81
N GLU A 215 -11.60 -1.44 5.02
CA GLU A 215 -12.61 -0.66 4.29
C GLU A 215 -12.45 0.86 4.44
N SER A 216 -12.04 1.33 5.62
CA SER A 216 -11.81 2.76 5.89
C SER A 216 -10.43 3.27 5.49
N GLY A 217 -9.55 2.38 5.00
CA GLY A 217 -8.17 2.70 4.66
C GLY A 217 -8.00 3.69 3.51
N PHE A 218 -9.05 3.85 2.69
CA PHE A 218 -9.10 4.73 1.53
C PHE A 218 -10.18 5.82 1.64
N ASP A 219 -10.90 5.89 2.77
CA ASP A 219 -11.93 6.90 2.97
C ASP A 219 -11.33 8.31 2.91
N GLY A 220 -11.85 9.15 2.02
CA GLY A 220 -11.38 10.53 1.82
C GLY A 220 -10.06 10.66 1.06
N VAL A 221 -9.52 9.56 0.51
CA VAL A 221 -8.39 9.61 -0.43
C VAL A 221 -8.95 9.90 -1.83
N GLU A 222 -8.64 11.06 -2.38
CA GLU A 222 -8.98 11.38 -3.76
C GLU A 222 -8.01 10.68 -4.71
N ALA A 223 -8.50 10.28 -5.89
CA ALA A 223 -7.65 9.79 -6.96
C ALA A 223 -6.62 10.88 -7.31
N ALA A 224 -5.35 10.48 -7.45
CA ALA A 224 -4.40 11.36 -8.10
C ALA A 224 -4.94 11.71 -9.49
N ASP A 225 -5.02 13.00 -9.81
CA ASP A 225 -5.41 13.47 -11.14
C ASP A 225 -4.40 12.87 -12.13
N ASP A 226 -4.89 12.08 -13.10
CA ASP A 226 -4.11 11.61 -14.23
C ASP A 226 -3.76 12.83 -15.07
N GLY A 227 -2.77 13.57 -14.63
CA GLY A 227 -2.16 14.67 -15.35
C GLY A 227 -1.52 14.15 -16.62
N ALA A 228 -2.33 13.94 -17.67
CA ALA A 228 -1.90 13.76 -19.05
C ALA A 228 -1.17 15.00 -19.62
N ALA A 229 -0.77 15.94 -18.77
CA ALA A 229 -0.01 17.15 -19.07
C ALA A 229 1.21 17.27 -18.15
N GLY A 230 2.02 16.22 -18.06
CA GLY A 230 3.32 16.26 -17.42
C GLY A 230 4.23 15.24 -18.08
N ALA A 231 5.33 15.69 -18.65
CA ALA A 231 6.26 14.88 -19.41
C ALA A 231 7.00 13.85 -18.54
N ASP A 232 6.34 12.74 -18.23
CA ASP A 232 6.99 11.46 -17.96
C ASP A 232 6.23 10.38 -18.71
N VAL A 233 6.86 9.91 -19.78
CA VAL A 233 6.36 8.78 -20.55
C VAL A 233 6.30 7.60 -19.57
N PRO A 234 5.16 6.87 -19.46
CA PRO A 234 5.09 5.69 -18.60
C PRO A 234 6.26 4.77 -18.90
N GLU A 235 7.03 4.37 -17.88
CA GLU A 235 8.20 3.50 -18.02
C GLU A 235 7.86 2.21 -18.78
N GLY A 236 6.59 1.78 -18.72
CA GLY A 236 6.02 0.69 -19.52
C GLY A 236 6.11 0.87 -21.04
N ARG A 237 6.29 2.10 -21.57
CA ARG A 237 6.52 2.33 -23.02
C ARG A 237 7.95 1.97 -23.43
N ALA A 238 8.92 2.03 -22.52
CA ALA A 238 10.27 1.51 -22.76
C ALA A 238 10.27 -0.04 -22.74
N LEU A 239 9.41 -0.64 -21.90
CA LEU A 239 9.16 -2.08 -21.83
C LEU A 239 8.21 -2.61 -22.92
N ALA A 240 7.48 -1.72 -23.61
CA ALA A 240 6.66 -2.02 -24.78
C ALA A 240 7.48 -2.24 -26.07
N SER A 241 8.81 -2.29 -25.93
CA SER A 241 9.66 -2.85 -26.96
C SER A 241 9.33 -4.34 -27.05
N GLY A 242 8.79 -4.75 -28.20
CA GLY A 242 8.61 -6.16 -28.53
C GLY A 242 9.93 -6.94 -28.48
N PRO A 243 9.98 -8.17 -29.04
CA PRO A 243 11.17 -9.00 -29.07
C PRO A 243 12.45 -8.20 -29.22
N SER A 244 13.39 -8.35 -28.27
CA SER A 244 14.68 -7.65 -28.31
C SER A 244 15.25 -7.76 -29.71
N MET A 245 15.56 -6.61 -30.31
CA MET A 245 16.13 -6.52 -31.65
C MET A 245 17.29 -7.53 -31.78
N PRO A 246 17.54 -8.09 -32.96
CA PRO A 246 18.60 -9.09 -33.17
C PRO A 246 19.98 -8.71 -32.60
N GLU A 247 20.22 -7.42 -32.37
CA GLU A 247 21.46 -6.82 -31.90
C GLU A 247 21.44 -6.40 -30.40
N ALA A 248 20.44 -6.81 -29.62
CA ALA A 248 20.42 -6.51 -28.19
C ALA A 248 21.49 -7.35 -27.45
N ASP A 249 22.46 -6.66 -26.85
CA ASP A 249 23.62 -7.21 -26.10
C ASP A 249 23.27 -8.19 -24.96
N ASP A 250 22.00 -8.26 -24.56
CA ASP A 250 21.52 -9.04 -23.41
C ASP A 250 20.95 -10.43 -23.82
N ARG A 251 21.19 -10.87 -25.07
CA ARG A 251 20.90 -12.26 -25.48
C ARG A 251 22.06 -13.16 -25.10
N ALA A 252 21.77 -14.22 -24.35
CA ALA A 252 22.65 -15.37 -24.29
C ALA A 252 22.89 -15.87 -25.72
N SER A 253 24.15 -15.86 -26.14
CA SER A 253 24.55 -16.32 -27.46
C SER A 253 24.46 -17.84 -27.53
N GLN A 254 24.38 -18.40 -28.74
CA GLN A 254 24.42 -19.86 -28.91
C GLN A 254 25.70 -20.45 -28.30
N ALA A 255 26.81 -19.71 -28.34
CA ALA A 255 28.06 -20.11 -27.69
C ALA A 255 27.95 -20.17 -26.16
N ASP A 256 27.16 -19.29 -25.54
CA ASP A 256 26.90 -19.33 -24.09
C ASP A 256 26.02 -20.52 -23.71
N ILE A 257 25.10 -20.90 -24.60
CA ILE A 257 24.24 -22.09 -24.41
C ILE A 257 25.09 -23.36 -24.55
N ASP A 258 25.93 -23.45 -25.57
CA ASP A 258 26.79 -24.62 -25.79
C ASP A 258 27.76 -24.82 -24.61
N ALA A 259 28.27 -23.73 -24.02
CA ALA A 259 29.14 -23.76 -22.83
C ALA A 259 28.46 -24.25 -21.53
N LEU A 260 27.12 -24.34 -21.48
CA LEU A 260 26.39 -24.92 -20.34
C LEU A 260 26.28 -26.45 -20.41
N PHE A 261 26.51 -27.04 -21.58
CA PHE A 261 26.31 -28.48 -21.83
C PHE A 261 27.61 -29.24 -22.15
N ASP A 262 28.75 -28.53 -22.27
CA ASP A 262 30.12 -29.06 -22.31
C ASP A 262 30.76 -29.14 -20.91
#